data_AF-A0A0D2VGR3-F1
#
_entry.id   AF-A0A0D2VGR3-F1
#
_cell.length_a   1.000
_cell.length_b   1.000
_cell.length_c   1.000
_cell.angle_alpha   90.00
_cell.angle_beta   90.00
_cell.angle_gamma   90.00
#
_symmetry.space_group_name_H-M   'P 1'
#
loop_
_entity.id
_entity.type
_entity.pdbx_description
1 polymer ?
#
loop_
_entity_poly.entity_id
_entity_poly.type
_entity_poly.pdbx_seq_one_letter_code
_entity_poly.pdbx_strand_id
1 'polypeptide(L)'
;MPSQADEEAHQLSYLQKHLANILSLLSEHVEGEGKESMVLTIEGFEHLGFLIHFGDKGSEGVPLSQAAPFFANSDPDMPAVPVLASQVHDWLLEIIAASLEHVSEKNSAKESGSPSSSDQDIAMSDASPSSAKASQSARSSFFIEGVSKSSYVKQASDLKNSSVKVINCHDSVIYVLAPLRYATIYGCSDATIVLGAVGKAVRVEHCERVHVILASKRVCIVNCRECIFFLGVNQRPLIVGDNHKLQVAPYNTFYSQLEEHMTEVGIDATINRWHEPLALGVIDPHDSLSHPAGVADAQTESAACLDPDQFTNFLIPNWFEGEPTKSTRNNPFPLPDPYFTSQQRNQKNLGEIQQILREAPLEENRKRELSCALHVYFKDWLYASGNIRQLYCLLGD
;
A
#
# COMPACT_ATOMS: atom_id res chain seq x y z
N MET A 1 -9.82 15.51 13.29
CA MET A 1 -8.54 14.82 13.02
C MET A 1 -7.93 14.49 14.37
N PRO A 2 -7.42 13.26 14.59
CA PRO A 2 -6.69 12.95 15.82
C PRO A 2 -5.47 13.88 15.91
N SER A 3 -5.18 14.37 17.11
CA SER A 3 -3.99 15.16 17.36
C SER A 3 -2.75 14.26 17.31
N GLN A 4 -1.56 14.85 17.10
CA GLN A 4 -0.30 14.12 17.15
C GLN A 4 -0.13 13.36 18.48
N ALA A 5 -0.64 13.92 19.59
CA ALA A 5 -0.63 13.29 20.89
C ALA A 5 -1.57 12.07 20.96
N ASP A 6 -2.71 12.12 20.28
CA ASP A 6 -3.65 10.99 20.21
C ASP A 6 -3.05 9.81 19.40
N GLU A 7 -2.30 10.12 18.34
CA GLU A 7 -1.60 9.11 17.54
C GLU A 7 -0.44 8.47 18.31
N GLU A 8 0.35 9.27 19.04
CA GLU A 8 1.43 8.80 19.91
C GLU A 8 0.87 7.93 21.06
N ALA A 9 -0.24 8.32 21.68
CA ALA A 9 -0.93 7.52 22.69
C ALA A 9 -1.47 6.19 22.12
N HIS A 10 -2.00 6.20 20.90
CA HIS A 10 -2.49 4.99 20.24
C HIS A 10 -1.35 4.01 19.91
N GLN A 11 -0.21 4.52 19.44
CA GLN A 11 0.99 3.71 19.16
C GLN A 11 1.56 3.08 20.43
N LEU A 12 1.64 3.84 21.53
CA LEU A 12 2.08 3.33 22.83
C LEU A 12 1.13 2.26 23.39
N SER A 13 -0.19 2.46 23.26
CA SER A 13 -1.19 1.47 23.69
C SER A 13 -1.12 0.18 22.87
N TYR A 14 -0.89 0.28 21.56
CA TYR A 14 -0.66 -0.87 20.70
C TYR A 14 0.59 -1.65 21.16
N LEU A 15 1.69 -0.94 21.40
CA LEU A 15 2.94 -1.57 21.84
C LEU A 15 2.78 -2.24 23.20
N GLN A 16 2.10 -1.59 24.16
CA GLN A 16 1.77 -2.17 25.47
C GLN A 16 1.00 -3.50 25.35
N LYS A 17 0.03 -3.58 24.43
CA LYS A 17 -0.80 -4.77 24.23
C LYS A 17 -0.05 -5.94 23.59
N HIS A 18 0.93 -5.65 22.73
CA HIS A 18 1.61 -6.65 21.90
C HIS A 18 3.05 -6.95 22.34
N LEU A 19 3.56 -6.26 23.37
CA LEU A 19 4.95 -6.36 23.84
C LEU A 19 5.38 -7.80 24.16
N ALA A 20 4.54 -8.58 24.85
CA ALA A 20 4.85 -9.97 25.18
C ALA A 20 5.11 -10.84 23.94
N ASN A 21 4.33 -10.66 22.87
CA ASN A 21 4.51 -11.39 21.62
C ASN A 21 5.77 -10.95 20.89
N ILE A 22 6.07 -9.65 20.90
CA ILE A 22 7.27 -9.09 20.27
C ILE A 22 8.53 -9.62 20.97
N LEU A 23 8.54 -9.64 22.31
CA LEU A 23 9.67 -10.16 23.09
C LEU A 23 9.84 -11.67 22.91
N SER A 24 8.75 -12.43 22.83
CA SER A 24 8.81 -13.87 22.55
C SER A 24 9.45 -14.19 21.20
N LEU A 25 9.23 -13.35 20.17
CA LEU A 25 9.85 -13.49 18.85
C LEU A 25 11.35 -13.17 18.85
N LEU A 26 11.81 -12.30 19.75
CA LEU A 26 13.19 -11.84 19.86
C LEU A 26 14.00 -12.63 20.90
N SER A 27 13.33 -13.42 21.74
CA SER A 27 13.95 -14.21 22.80
C SER A 27 14.43 -15.56 22.32
N GLU A 28 15.56 -16.00 22.86
CA GLU A 28 16.10 -17.35 22.70
C GLU A 28 15.71 -18.22 23.90
N HIS A 29 15.52 -19.52 23.65
CA HIS A 29 15.21 -20.48 24.71
C HIS A 29 16.51 -21.01 25.30
N VAL A 30 16.63 -20.96 26.62
CA VAL A 30 17.76 -21.58 27.34
C VAL A 30 17.25 -22.81 28.07
N GLU A 31 17.77 -23.98 27.70
CA GLU A 31 17.52 -25.23 28.43
C GLU A 31 18.30 -25.23 29.75
N GLY A 32 17.58 -25.09 30.87
CA GLY A 32 18.11 -25.22 32.23
C GLY A 32 17.11 -25.97 33.11
N GLU A 33 17.61 -26.68 34.12
CA GLU A 33 16.85 -27.62 34.98
C GLU A 33 15.47 -27.08 35.42
N GLY A 34 14.42 -27.49 34.70
CA GLY A 34 13.02 -27.48 35.16
C GLY A 34 12.13 -26.29 34.77
N LYS A 35 12.61 -25.26 34.07
CA LYS A 35 11.76 -24.20 33.47
C LYS A 35 12.39 -23.66 32.18
N GLU A 36 11.65 -23.71 31.07
CA GLU A 36 12.00 -22.97 29.85
C GLU A 36 12.02 -21.47 30.19
N SER A 37 13.20 -20.87 30.22
CA SER A 37 13.37 -19.43 30.40
C SER A 37 13.75 -18.78 29.08
N MET A 38 12.91 -17.84 28.63
CA MET A 38 13.20 -16.99 27.48
C MET A 38 14.19 -15.89 27.90
N VAL A 39 15.28 -15.75 27.17
CA VAL A 39 16.29 -14.69 27.38
C VAL A 39 16.45 -13.86 26.12
N LEU A 40 16.75 -12.57 26.26
CA LEU A 40 17.15 -11.69 25.18
C LEU A 40 18.66 -11.47 25.20
N THR A 41 19.27 -11.62 24.03
CA THR A 41 20.64 -11.17 23.76
C THR A 41 20.64 -9.64 23.54
N ILE A 42 21.82 -9.02 23.64
CA ILE A 42 21.97 -7.59 23.33
C ILE A 42 21.56 -7.27 21.89
N GLU A 43 21.82 -8.17 20.95
CA GLU A 43 21.38 -8.04 19.56
C GLU A 43 19.86 -8.09 19.46
N GLY A 44 19.21 -9.09 20.05
CA GLY A 44 17.74 -9.19 20.10
C GLY A 44 17.08 -7.96 20.73
N PHE A 45 17.73 -7.39 21.75
CA PHE A 45 17.27 -6.17 22.40
C PHE A 45 17.41 -4.93 21.51
N GLU A 46 18.54 -4.73 20.82
CA GLU A 46 18.73 -3.62 19.89
C GLU A 46 17.72 -3.62 18.71
N HIS A 47 17.19 -4.78 18.32
CA HIS A 47 16.12 -4.85 17.32
C HIS A 47 14.82 -4.17 17.77
N LEU A 48 14.58 -4.01 19.08
CA LEU A 48 13.47 -3.20 19.58
C LEU A 48 13.64 -1.72 19.25
N GLY A 49 14.87 -1.26 18.99
CA GLY A 49 15.16 0.10 18.52
C GLY A 49 14.53 0.45 17.16
N PHE A 50 14.06 -0.54 16.38
CA PHE A 50 13.25 -0.30 15.18
C PHE A 50 11.80 0.10 15.49
N LEU A 51 11.30 -0.29 16.67
CA LEU A 51 9.92 -0.06 17.12
C LEU A 51 9.83 1.04 18.19
N ILE A 52 10.86 1.17 19.01
CA ILE A 52 10.89 2.04 20.18
C ILE A 52 12.07 3.00 20.05
N HIS A 53 11.79 4.29 20.11
CA HIS A 53 12.81 5.33 20.09
C HIS A 53 12.81 6.09 21.42
N PHE A 54 13.99 6.26 22.01
CA PHE A 54 14.19 7.04 23.23
C PHE A 54 14.81 8.39 22.87
N GLY A 55 14.06 9.48 23.06
CA GLY A 55 14.51 10.84 22.78
C GLY A 55 13.43 11.72 22.17
N ASP A 56 13.62 13.04 22.24
CA ASP A 56 12.73 14.01 21.58
C ASP A 56 13.03 14.07 20.07
N LYS A 57 12.00 14.34 19.25
CA LYS A 57 12.11 14.28 17.78
C LYS A 57 13.21 15.24 17.29
N GLY A 58 14.36 14.70 16.88
CA GLY A 58 15.48 15.46 16.33
C GLY A 58 16.80 15.39 17.11
N SER A 59 16.86 14.68 18.23
CA SER A 59 18.12 14.36 18.92
C SER A 59 18.80 13.11 18.34
N GLU A 60 20.13 13.04 18.36
CA GLU A 60 20.86 11.79 18.05
C GLU A 60 20.41 10.72 19.06
N GLY A 61 19.69 9.69 18.57
CA GLY A 61 19.11 8.66 19.41
C GLY A 61 20.16 7.93 20.22
N VAL A 62 19.94 7.80 21.53
CA VAL A 62 20.78 6.96 22.39
C VAL A 62 20.47 5.49 22.07
N PRO A 63 21.48 4.63 21.82
CA PRO A 63 21.26 3.20 21.62
C PRO A 63 20.46 2.59 22.77
N LEU A 64 19.56 1.67 22.48
CA LEU A 64 18.65 1.12 23.49
C LEU A 64 19.42 0.40 24.62
N SER A 65 20.53 -0.25 24.28
CA SER A 65 21.44 -0.89 25.24
C SER A 65 22.07 0.08 26.24
N GLN A 66 22.21 1.37 25.90
CA GLN A 66 22.74 2.41 26.80
C GLN A 66 21.64 3.04 27.69
N ALA A 67 20.38 3.00 27.23
CA ALA A 67 19.24 3.47 28.02
C ALA A 67 18.77 2.43 29.07
N ALA A 68 19.07 1.15 28.85
CA ALA A 68 18.64 0.06 29.69
C ALA A 68 19.62 -0.25 30.85
N PRO A 69 19.13 -0.46 32.08
CA PRO A 69 19.99 -0.69 33.25
C PRO A 69 20.69 -2.06 33.24
N PHE A 70 20.22 -3.00 32.41
CA PHE A 70 20.67 -4.40 32.40
C PHE A 70 21.78 -4.71 31.37
N PHE A 71 22.07 -3.80 30.43
CA PHE A 71 23.19 -3.93 29.47
C PHE A 71 24.28 -2.85 29.65
N ALA A 72 24.09 -1.93 30.60
CA ALA A 72 24.86 -0.68 30.77
C ALA A 72 26.36 -0.82 31.13
N ASN A 73 26.93 -2.03 31.20
CA ASN A 73 28.34 -2.27 31.55
C ASN A 73 29.00 -3.38 30.70
N SER A 74 28.57 -3.56 29.46
CA SER A 74 29.14 -4.57 28.57
C SER A 74 30.56 -4.17 28.16
N ASP A 75 31.57 -4.79 28.75
CA ASP A 75 32.98 -4.65 28.39
C ASP A 75 33.20 -5.14 26.94
N PRO A 76 33.85 -4.39 26.04
CA PRO A 76 34.09 -4.81 24.66
C PRO A 76 34.82 -6.17 24.52
N ASP A 77 35.53 -6.64 25.54
CA ASP A 77 36.23 -7.93 25.54
C ASP A 77 35.41 -9.09 26.17
N MET A 78 34.21 -8.83 26.70
CA MET A 78 33.37 -9.86 27.37
C MET A 78 31.91 -9.79 26.90
N PRO A 79 31.34 -10.86 26.29
CA PRO A 79 29.98 -10.82 25.75
C PRO A 79 28.95 -10.59 26.87
N ALA A 80 28.01 -9.67 26.62
CA ALA A 80 26.95 -9.33 27.55
C ALA A 80 26.11 -10.57 27.92
N VAL A 81 25.87 -10.78 29.22
CA VAL A 81 25.05 -11.89 29.70
C VAL A 81 23.61 -11.70 29.22
N PRO A 82 22.98 -12.73 28.60
CA PRO A 82 21.58 -12.65 28.19
C PRO A 82 20.66 -12.34 29.37
N VAL A 83 19.68 -11.46 29.14
CA VAL A 83 18.76 -10.96 30.18
C VAL A 83 17.43 -11.67 30.05
N LEU A 84 16.75 -11.96 31.16
CA LEU A 84 15.43 -12.62 31.12
C LEU A 84 14.40 -11.75 30.40
N ALA A 85 13.65 -12.35 29.48
CA ALA A 85 12.62 -11.65 28.70
C ALA A 85 11.54 -11.01 29.59
N SER A 86 11.25 -11.62 30.74
CA SER A 86 10.32 -11.06 31.73
C SER A 86 10.82 -9.75 32.35
N GLN A 87 12.13 -9.63 32.60
CA GLN A 87 12.72 -8.40 33.16
C GLN A 87 12.68 -7.26 32.14
N VAL A 88 12.95 -7.57 30.86
CA VAL A 88 12.84 -6.61 29.76
C VAL A 88 11.39 -6.18 29.55
N HIS A 89 10.45 -7.12 29.62
CA HIS A 89 9.01 -6.86 29.51
C HIS A 89 8.53 -5.88 30.57
N ASP A 90 8.84 -6.13 31.84
CA ASP A 90 8.37 -5.29 32.95
C ASP A 90 8.97 -3.88 32.88
N TRP A 91 10.25 -3.77 32.53
CA TRP A 91 10.93 -2.47 32.34
C TRP A 91 10.32 -1.65 31.20
N LEU A 92 10.04 -2.27 30.05
CA LEU A 92 9.40 -1.59 28.93
C LEU A 92 7.96 -1.17 29.24
N LEU A 93 7.20 -1.99 29.98
CA LEU A 93 5.85 -1.61 30.42
C LEU A 93 5.86 -0.37 31.32
N GLU A 94 6.83 -0.27 32.23
CA GLU A 94 6.97 0.89 33.11
C GLU A 94 7.26 2.17 32.33
N ILE A 95 8.13 2.09 31.31
CA ILE A 95 8.47 3.23 30.44
C ILE A 95 7.27 3.67 29.59
N ILE A 96 6.53 2.71 29.03
CA ILE A 96 5.34 2.99 28.23
C ILE A 96 4.28 3.66 29.10
N ALA A 97 4.07 3.17 30.33
CA ALA A 97 3.14 3.78 31.28
C ALA A 97 3.53 5.22 31.61
N ALA A 98 4.80 5.47 31.97
CA ALA A 98 5.29 6.82 32.26
C ALA A 98 5.16 7.76 31.04
N SER A 99 5.38 7.25 29.83
CA SER A 99 5.24 8.02 28.59
C SER A 99 3.78 8.37 28.30
N LEU A 100 2.85 7.43 28.55
CA LEU A 100 1.41 7.64 28.37
C LEU A 100 0.86 8.68 29.37
N GLU A 101 1.37 8.69 30.61
CA GLU A 101 1.06 9.70 31.61
C GLU A 101 1.54 11.10 31.16
N HIS A 102 2.77 11.21 30.66
CA HIS A 102 3.29 12.48 30.12
C HIS A 102 2.52 13.02 28.90
N VAL A 103 2.03 12.14 28.03
CA VAL A 103 1.18 12.54 26.89
C VAL A 103 -0.17 13.07 27.39
N SER A 104 -0.74 12.44 28.42
CA SER A 104 -1.97 12.90 29.07
C SER A 104 -1.81 14.27 29.76
N GLU A 105 -0.68 14.50 30.43
CA GLU A 105 -0.37 15.79 31.08
C GLU A 105 -0.23 16.93 30.07
N LYS A 106 0.48 16.71 28.95
CA LYS A 106 0.63 17.70 27.86
C LYS A 106 -0.70 18.07 27.21
N ASN A 107 -1.65 17.14 27.15
CA ASN A 107 -2.99 17.41 26.62
C ASN A 107 -3.84 18.23 27.61
N SER A 108 -3.70 17.98 28.92
CA SER A 108 -4.42 18.73 29.96
C SER A 108 -3.94 20.19 30.13
N ALA A 109 -2.64 20.44 29.97
CA ALA A 109 -2.03 21.76 30.10
C ALA A 109 -2.45 22.74 28.99
N LYS A 110 -2.98 22.24 27.86
CA LYS A 110 -3.49 23.07 26.76
C LYS A 110 -4.95 23.52 26.94
N GLU A 111 -5.69 22.97 27.91
CA GLU A 111 -7.11 23.25 28.10
C GLU A 111 -7.41 24.23 29.27
N SER A 112 -6.41 24.58 30.09
CA SER A 112 -6.50 25.62 31.11
C SER A 112 -5.60 26.82 30.78
N GLY A 113 -6.19 27.92 30.30
CA GLY A 113 -5.43 29.09 29.79
C GLY A 113 -4.77 30.00 30.84
N SER A 114 -3.60 30.55 30.51
CA SER A 114 -3.33 32.00 30.30
C SER A 114 -1.81 32.26 30.07
N PRO A 115 -1.41 33.38 29.41
CA PRO A 115 -0.05 33.62 28.94
C PRO A 115 0.79 34.49 29.90
N SER A 116 2.03 34.09 30.16
CA SER A 116 3.09 34.95 30.74
C SER A 116 4.45 34.37 30.32
N SER A 117 5.17 34.97 29.37
CA SER A 117 6.12 36.06 29.55
C SER A 117 7.27 35.76 30.53
N SER A 118 8.44 35.42 29.98
CA SER A 118 9.72 35.98 30.45
C SER A 118 10.81 35.72 29.41
N ASP A 119 11.28 36.83 28.84
CA ASP A 119 12.44 37.04 28.01
C ASP A 119 13.77 36.55 28.62
N GLN A 120 14.74 36.27 27.75
CA GLN A 120 16.15 36.75 27.72
C GLN A 120 16.95 35.80 26.80
N ASP A 121 17.79 36.19 25.84
CA ASP A 121 18.24 37.50 25.37
C ASP A 121 18.82 37.36 23.95
N ILE A 122 18.83 38.47 23.22
CA ILE A 122 19.27 38.63 21.83
C ILE A 122 20.80 38.74 21.74
N ALA A 123 21.41 38.04 20.77
CA ALA A 123 22.64 38.50 20.14
C ALA A 123 22.55 38.31 18.62
N MET A 124 22.37 39.43 17.92
CA MET A 124 22.40 39.56 16.46
C MET A 124 23.84 39.58 15.97
N SER A 125 24.15 38.83 14.92
CA SER A 125 25.26 39.10 13.99
C SER A 125 24.94 38.51 12.62
N ASP A 126 25.24 39.30 11.60
CA ASP A 126 24.69 39.32 10.25
C ASP A 126 25.43 38.39 9.26
N ALA A 127 24.83 38.22 8.07
CA ALA A 127 25.40 37.78 6.78
C ALA A 127 25.21 36.32 6.29
N SER A 128 24.12 36.17 5.49
CA SER A 128 24.04 35.55 4.15
C SER A 128 24.13 34.01 3.95
N PRO A 129 23.45 33.48 2.91
CA PRO A 129 22.95 32.11 2.88
C PRO A 129 23.95 31.17 2.22
N SER A 130 24.28 30.06 2.89
CA SER A 130 24.84 28.89 2.22
C SER A 130 23.87 27.74 2.34
N SER A 131 23.26 27.36 1.21
CA SER A 131 22.53 26.12 1.08
C SER A 131 23.52 24.95 1.17
N ALA A 132 23.87 24.57 2.40
CA ALA A 132 24.48 23.28 2.63
C ALA A 132 23.37 22.24 2.52
N LYS A 133 23.24 21.67 1.32
CA LYS A 133 22.48 20.44 1.07
C LYS A 133 23.03 19.37 2.00
N ALA A 134 22.42 19.20 3.17
CA ALA A 134 22.51 17.97 3.92
C ALA A 134 21.87 16.89 3.05
N SER A 135 22.72 16.04 2.48
CA SER A 135 22.33 14.84 1.77
C SER A 135 21.62 13.90 2.74
N GLN A 136 20.30 14.06 2.87
CA GLN A 136 19.43 13.07 3.50
C GLN A 136 19.40 11.82 2.61
N SER A 137 20.29 10.88 2.91
CA SER A 137 20.12 9.48 2.52
C SER A 137 19.20 8.77 3.53
N ALA A 138 18.02 9.34 3.76
CA ALA A 138 16.90 8.62 4.36
C ALA A 138 16.11 8.01 3.19
N ARG A 139 15.86 6.70 3.21
CA ARG A 139 15.04 6.03 2.18
C ARG A 139 13.66 6.68 2.17
N SER A 140 13.40 7.59 1.23
CA SER A 140 12.13 8.30 1.16
C SER A 140 11.03 7.32 0.77
N SER A 141 10.10 7.08 1.69
CA SER A 141 8.81 6.46 1.38
C SER A 141 7.79 7.57 1.13
N PHE A 142 7.12 7.52 -0.01
CA PHE A 142 6.08 8.47 -0.40
C PHE A 142 4.70 7.93 0.01
N PHE A 143 3.85 8.79 0.55
CA PHE A 143 2.53 8.43 1.05
C PHE A 143 1.44 9.16 0.27
N ILE A 144 0.42 8.40 -0.14
CA ILE A 144 -0.83 8.89 -0.72
C ILE A 144 -1.91 8.42 0.25
N GLU A 145 -2.42 9.34 1.06
CA GLU A 145 -3.36 9.00 2.13
C GLU A 145 -4.63 9.83 2.04
N GLY A 146 -5.77 9.21 2.33
CA GLY A 146 -7.04 9.93 2.53
C GLY A 146 -7.64 10.52 1.25
N VAL A 147 -7.21 10.06 0.07
CA VAL A 147 -7.78 10.52 -1.20
C VAL A 147 -9.21 9.99 -1.29
N SER A 148 -10.17 10.91 -1.35
CA SER A 148 -11.59 10.57 -1.44
C SER A 148 -12.28 11.31 -2.59
N LYS A 149 -13.16 10.60 -3.33
CA LYS A 149 -14.02 11.15 -4.39
C LYS A 149 -13.29 11.97 -5.45
N SER A 150 -12.00 11.73 -5.63
CA SER A 150 -11.13 12.50 -6.49
C SER A 150 -10.12 11.58 -7.16
N SER A 151 -9.40 12.14 -8.12
CA SER A 151 -8.36 11.43 -8.82
C SER A 151 -6.99 12.00 -8.54
N TYR A 152 -6.00 11.13 -8.44
CA TYR A 152 -4.64 11.51 -8.09
C TYR A 152 -3.65 10.91 -9.08
N VAL A 153 -2.72 11.72 -9.60
CA VAL A 153 -1.72 11.28 -10.57
C VAL A 153 -0.32 11.64 -10.06
N LYS A 154 0.60 10.66 -10.10
CA LYS A 154 2.01 10.81 -9.74
C LYS A 154 2.92 10.23 -10.82
N GLN A 155 4.05 10.91 -11.05
CA GLN A 155 5.02 10.57 -12.09
C GLN A 155 6.38 10.11 -11.53
N ALA A 156 7.22 9.55 -12.41
CA ALA A 156 8.60 9.18 -12.11
C ALA A 156 9.48 10.35 -11.65
N SER A 157 9.28 11.56 -12.20
CA SER A 157 9.98 12.78 -11.79
C SER A 157 9.80 13.09 -10.30
N ASP A 158 8.64 12.75 -9.75
CA ASP A 158 8.31 12.94 -8.33
C ASP A 158 8.89 11.83 -7.44
N LEU A 159 9.25 10.67 -8.00
CA LEU A 159 9.51 9.43 -7.27
C LEU A 159 10.85 8.81 -7.74
N LYS A 160 11.95 9.16 -7.06
CA LYS A 160 13.30 8.65 -7.35
C LYS A 160 13.50 7.19 -6.91
N ASN A 161 12.84 6.22 -7.55
CA ASN A 161 12.92 4.80 -7.17
C ASN A 161 12.61 4.56 -5.68
N SER A 162 11.67 5.33 -5.15
CA SER A 162 11.21 5.27 -3.77
C SER A 162 10.22 4.11 -3.56
N SER A 163 9.79 3.95 -2.29
CA SER A 163 8.66 3.08 -1.97
C SER A 163 7.40 3.93 -1.84
N VAL A 164 6.26 3.44 -2.32
CA VAL A 164 4.98 4.18 -2.25
C VAL A 164 4.01 3.44 -1.34
N LYS A 165 3.27 4.18 -0.51
CA LYS A 165 2.15 3.65 0.26
C LYS A 165 0.88 4.42 -0.10
N VAL A 166 -0.14 3.69 -0.57
CA VAL A 166 -1.49 4.20 -0.82
C VAL A 166 -2.38 3.72 0.32
N ILE A 167 -2.89 4.62 1.13
CA ILE A 167 -3.52 4.32 2.42
C ILE A 167 -4.89 4.99 2.51
N ASN A 168 -5.92 4.29 2.97
CA ASN A 168 -7.23 4.86 3.31
C ASN A 168 -7.81 5.74 2.19
N CYS A 169 -7.75 5.24 0.95
CA CYS A 169 -8.29 5.94 -0.21
C CYS A 169 -9.63 5.33 -0.61
N HIS A 170 -10.63 6.17 -0.83
CA HIS A 170 -12.02 5.74 -1.00
C HIS A 170 -12.64 6.40 -2.22
N ASP A 171 -13.47 5.72 -3.00
CA ASP A 171 -14.22 6.34 -4.10
C ASP A 171 -13.32 7.09 -5.11
N SER A 172 -12.11 6.61 -5.35
CA SER A 172 -11.05 7.39 -6.00
C SER A 172 -10.33 6.63 -7.09
N VAL A 173 -9.67 7.36 -8.00
CA VAL A 173 -8.81 6.76 -9.03
C VAL A 173 -7.39 7.28 -8.86
N ILE A 174 -6.45 6.38 -8.60
CA ILE A 174 -5.08 6.74 -8.25
C ILE A 174 -4.13 6.16 -9.29
N TYR A 175 -3.32 7.02 -9.90
CA TYR A 175 -2.32 6.68 -10.90
C TYR A 175 -0.94 6.99 -10.35
N VAL A 176 -0.11 5.97 -10.16
CA VAL A 176 1.30 6.11 -9.77
C VAL A 176 2.15 5.58 -10.91
N LEU A 177 2.44 6.42 -11.90
CA LEU A 177 3.10 6.06 -13.16
C LEU A 177 4.62 6.26 -13.04
N ALA A 178 5.26 5.48 -12.18
CA ALA A 178 6.68 5.60 -11.84
C ALA A 178 7.35 4.22 -11.65
N PRO A 179 8.68 4.13 -11.81
CA PRO A 179 9.45 2.97 -11.38
C PRO A 179 9.57 3.00 -9.85
N LEU A 180 9.14 1.92 -9.20
CA LEU A 180 9.09 1.80 -7.73
C LEU A 180 9.91 0.62 -7.25
N ARG A 181 10.45 0.69 -6.03
CA ARG A 181 11.08 -0.47 -5.39
C ARG A 181 10.04 -1.35 -4.71
N TYR A 182 9.19 -0.74 -3.91
CA TYR A 182 8.11 -1.39 -3.19
C TYR A 182 6.84 -0.54 -3.27
N ALA A 183 5.69 -1.19 -3.24
CA ALA A 183 4.41 -0.50 -3.08
C ALA A 183 3.54 -1.20 -2.03
N THR A 184 2.80 -0.43 -1.26
CA THR A 184 1.79 -0.95 -0.33
C THR A 184 0.47 -0.25 -0.59
N ILE A 185 -0.60 -1.02 -0.69
CA ILE A 185 -1.97 -0.51 -0.76
C ILE A 185 -2.68 -1.02 0.49
N TYR A 186 -3.23 -0.13 1.29
CA TYR A 186 -3.82 -0.47 2.59
C TYR A 186 -5.16 0.26 2.78
N GLY A 187 -6.20 -0.46 3.24
CA GLY A 187 -7.43 0.17 3.71
C GLY A 187 -8.21 0.95 2.64
N CYS A 188 -8.03 0.62 1.36
CA CYS A 188 -8.69 1.33 0.26
C CYS A 188 -10.04 0.68 -0.07
N SER A 189 -11.03 1.48 -0.49
CA SER A 189 -12.36 1.00 -0.83
C SER A 189 -12.96 1.68 -2.06
N ASP A 190 -13.70 0.94 -2.89
CA ASP A 190 -14.40 1.49 -4.07
C ASP A 190 -13.47 2.32 -4.98
N ALA A 191 -12.23 1.87 -5.13
CA ALA A 191 -11.15 2.62 -5.76
C ALA A 191 -10.52 1.85 -6.93
N THR A 192 -9.98 2.58 -7.90
CA THR A 192 -9.13 2.01 -8.95
C THR A 192 -7.72 2.54 -8.77
N ILE A 193 -6.75 1.63 -8.59
CA ILE A 193 -5.37 1.97 -8.28
C ILE A 193 -4.48 1.37 -9.37
N VAL A 194 -3.80 2.25 -10.11
CA VAL A 194 -2.86 1.90 -11.17
C VAL A 194 -1.45 2.18 -10.67
N LEU A 195 -0.65 1.14 -10.57
CA LEU A 195 0.76 1.23 -10.21
C LEU A 195 1.63 0.97 -11.45
N GLY A 196 2.68 1.78 -11.60
CA GLY A 196 3.76 1.56 -12.54
C GLY A 196 4.60 0.32 -12.18
N ALA A 197 5.76 0.22 -12.81
CA ALA A 197 6.63 -0.94 -12.65
C ALA A 197 7.25 -1.01 -11.23
N VAL A 198 6.95 -2.08 -10.48
CA VAL A 198 7.46 -2.29 -9.11
C VAL A 198 8.48 -3.42 -9.05
N GLY A 199 9.75 -3.07 -8.81
CA GLY A 199 10.89 -3.97 -8.95
C GLY A 199 11.02 -5.10 -7.94
N LYS A 200 10.52 -4.93 -6.71
CA LYS A 200 10.72 -5.94 -5.66
C LYS A 200 9.43 -6.63 -5.23
N ALA A 201 8.50 -5.89 -4.62
CA ALA A 201 7.24 -6.47 -4.16
C ALA A 201 6.15 -5.41 -4.00
N VAL A 202 4.91 -5.84 -4.25
CA VAL A 202 3.70 -5.11 -3.89
C VAL A 202 2.94 -5.86 -2.81
N ARG A 203 2.41 -5.15 -1.83
CA ARG A 203 1.53 -5.68 -0.78
C ARG A 203 0.19 -4.96 -0.83
N VAL A 204 -0.91 -5.70 -0.92
CA VAL A 204 -2.27 -5.15 -0.91
C VAL A 204 -3.01 -5.73 0.28
N GLU A 205 -3.56 -4.88 1.13
CA GLU A 205 -4.13 -5.30 2.41
C GLU A 205 -5.42 -4.58 2.75
N HIS A 206 -6.36 -5.32 3.36
CA HIS A 206 -7.58 -4.75 3.94
C HIS A 206 -8.34 -3.85 2.95
N CYS A 207 -8.39 -4.25 1.68
CA CYS A 207 -9.05 -3.49 0.62
C CYS A 207 -10.38 -4.15 0.23
N GLU A 208 -11.37 -3.33 -0.12
CA GLU A 208 -12.73 -3.77 -0.44
C GLU A 208 -13.24 -3.14 -1.75
N ARG A 209 -13.72 -3.95 -2.69
CA ARG A 209 -14.21 -3.47 -4.00
C ARG A 209 -13.19 -2.57 -4.72
N VAL A 210 -11.91 -2.97 -4.68
CA VAL A 210 -10.82 -2.22 -5.32
C VAL A 210 -10.38 -2.94 -6.59
N HIS A 211 -10.16 -2.16 -7.66
CA HIS A 211 -9.47 -2.62 -8.86
C HIS A 211 -8.01 -2.22 -8.79
N VAL A 212 -7.10 -3.19 -8.73
CA VAL A 212 -5.66 -2.94 -8.67
C VAL A 212 -5.00 -3.40 -9.97
N ILE A 213 -4.33 -2.49 -10.66
CA ILE A 213 -3.59 -2.76 -11.89
C ILE A 213 -2.11 -2.52 -11.61
N LEU A 214 -1.29 -3.56 -11.73
CA LEU A 214 0.14 -3.45 -11.39
C LEU A 214 1.03 -4.39 -12.22
N ALA A 215 2.27 -3.94 -12.42
CA ALA A 215 3.36 -4.75 -12.93
C ALA A 215 4.42 -4.90 -11.84
N SER A 216 4.74 -6.13 -11.40
CA SER A 216 5.74 -6.34 -10.34
C SER A 216 6.41 -7.72 -10.39
N LYS A 217 7.59 -7.87 -9.78
CA LYS A 217 8.17 -9.21 -9.60
C LYS A 217 7.34 -10.10 -8.68
N ARG A 218 6.80 -9.54 -7.60
CA ARG A 218 6.09 -10.26 -6.53
C ARG A 218 4.89 -9.45 -6.06
N VAL A 219 3.79 -10.13 -5.78
CA VAL A 219 2.61 -9.51 -5.17
C VAL A 219 2.10 -10.40 -4.03
N CYS A 220 1.73 -9.76 -2.93
CA CYS A 220 1.08 -10.39 -1.78
C CYS A 220 -0.26 -9.67 -1.52
N ILE A 221 -1.34 -10.43 -1.50
CA ILE A 221 -2.71 -9.96 -1.30
C ILE A 221 -3.18 -10.52 0.04
N VAL A 222 -3.63 -9.65 0.94
CA VAL A 222 -3.96 -10.00 2.31
C VAL A 222 -5.31 -9.42 2.70
N ASN A 223 -6.20 -10.23 3.28
CA ASN A 223 -7.47 -9.79 3.85
C ASN A 223 -8.28 -8.85 2.92
N CYS A 224 -8.38 -9.18 1.64
CA CYS A 224 -9.09 -8.36 0.64
C CYS A 224 -10.45 -8.97 0.26
N ARG A 225 -11.43 -8.11 -0.07
CA ARG A 225 -12.79 -8.54 -0.37
C ARG A 225 -13.32 -7.92 -1.66
N GLU A 226 -13.88 -8.76 -2.53
CA GLU A 226 -14.55 -8.33 -3.78
C GLU A 226 -13.62 -7.46 -4.66
N CYS A 227 -12.31 -7.72 -4.62
CA CYS A 227 -11.29 -6.99 -5.38
C CYS A 227 -10.92 -7.72 -6.67
N ILE A 228 -10.57 -6.94 -7.69
CA ILE A 228 -10.08 -7.45 -8.98
C ILE A 228 -8.64 -7.00 -9.19
N PHE A 229 -7.75 -7.94 -9.47
CA PHE A 229 -6.32 -7.71 -9.66
C PHE A 229 -5.91 -7.99 -11.11
N PHE A 230 -5.47 -6.96 -11.82
CA PHE A 230 -4.89 -7.06 -13.16
C PHE A 230 -3.37 -7.08 -13.06
N LEU A 231 -2.78 -8.26 -13.24
CA LEU A 231 -1.42 -8.55 -12.80
C LEU A 231 -0.48 -8.82 -13.98
N GLY A 232 0.65 -8.12 -13.98
CA GLY A 232 1.84 -8.45 -14.76
C GLY A 232 2.95 -8.88 -13.81
N VAL A 233 3.01 -10.18 -13.48
CA VAL A 233 3.89 -10.67 -12.41
C VAL A 233 4.83 -11.79 -12.82
N ASN A 234 6.11 -11.66 -12.49
CA ASN A 234 7.12 -12.68 -12.82
C ASN A 234 7.05 -13.90 -11.89
N GLN A 235 6.55 -13.73 -10.67
CA GLN A 235 6.31 -14.79 -9.70
C GLN A 235 4.83 -14.92 -9.39
N ARG A 236 4.42 -16.12 -8.99
CA ARG A 236 3.03 -16.40 -8.61
C ARG A 236 2.53 -15.45 -7.50
N PRO A 237 1.32 -14.89 -7.61
CA PRO A 237 0.70 -14.11 -6.55
C PRO A 237 0.57 -14.92 -5.26
N LEU A 238 0.80 -14.29 -4.11
CA LEU A 238 0.52 -14.88 -2.80
C LEU A 238 -0.79 -14.31 -2.26
N ILE A 239 -1.69 -15.17 -1.81
CA ILE A 239 -2.97 -14.80 -1.20
C ILE A 239 -2.94 -15.30 0.24
N VAL A 240 -3.06 -14.40 1.21
CA VAL A 240 -2.87 -14.71 2.64
C VAL A 240 -4.04 -14.18 3.46
N GLY A 241 -4.46 -14.93 4.48
CA GLY A 241 -5.53 -14.50 5.39
C GLY A 241 -6.93 -14.64 4.79
N ASP A 242 -7.87 -13.88 5.33
CA ASP A 242 -9.31 -14.00 5.04
C ASP A 242 -9.69 -13.17 3.80
N ASN A 243 -9.64 -13.82 2.65
CA ASN A 243 -9.95 -13.19 1.37
C ASN A 243 -11.27 -13.74 0.84
N HIS A 244 -12.11 -12.86 0.29
CA HIS A 244 -13.43 -13.24 -0.20
C HIS A 244 -13.70 -12.70 -1.60
N LYS A 245 -14.17 -13.55 -2.52
CA LYS A 245 -14.53 -13.16 -3.91
C LYS A 245 -13.44 -12.38 -4.64
N LEU A 246 -12.18 -12.82 -4.52
CA LEU A 246 -11.08 -12.22 -5.26
C LEU A 246 -11.06 -12.70 -6.70
N GLN A 247 -10.77 -11.78 -7.62
CA GLN A 247 -10.55 -12.08 -9.01
C GLN A 247 -9.15 -11.67 -9.47
N VAL A 248 -8.51 -12.51 -10.29
CA VAL A 248 -7.23 -12.24 -10.94
C VAL A 248 -7.38 -12.26 -12.46
N ALA A 249 -6.68 -11.37 -13.13
CA ALA A 249 -6.69 -11.21 -14.57
C ALA A 249 -5.28 -10.87 -15.08
N PRO A 250 -4.98 -11.11 -16.38
CA PRO A 250 -3.75 -10.61 -16.96
C PRO A 250 -3.72 -9.08 -16.92
N TYR A 251 -2.51 -8.50 -16.86
CA TYR A 251 -2.30 -7.06 -16.97
C TYR A 251 -3.00 -6.51 -18.22
N ASN A 252 -3.73 -5.40 -18.10
CA ASN A 252 -4.66 -4.92 -19.12
C ASN A 252 -4.46 -3.46 -19.54
N THR A 253 -3.32 -2.86 -19.21
CA THR A 253 -3.05 -1.44 -19.50
C THR A 253 -1.63 -1.22 -19.99
N PHE A 254 -1.31 0.01 -20.39
CA PHE A 254 0.05 0.50 -20.59
C PHE A 254 0.06 2.03 -20.55
N TYR A 255 1.24 2.60 -20.30
CA TYR A 255 1.50 4.03 -20.44
C TYR A 255 2.84 4.20 -21.16
N SER A 256 3.07 5.38 -21.74
CA SER A 256 4.19 5.67 -22.65
C SER A 256 5.57 5.20 -22.13
N GLN A 257 5.85 5.42 -20.85
CA GLN A 257 7.15 5.11 -20.23
C GLN A 257 7.22 3.71 -19.57
N LEU A 258 6.19 2.87 -19.71
CA LEU A 258 6.11 1.59 -18.99
C LEU A 258 7.28 0.65 -19.27
N GLU A 259 7.65 0.42 -20.53
CA GLU A 259 8.76 -0.49 -20.89
C GLU A 259 10.12 -0.04 -20.32
N GLU A 260 10.38 1.27 -20.31
CA GLU A 260 11.59 1.85 -19.71
C GLU A 260 11.61 1.60 -18.20
N HIS A 261 10.51 1.89 -17.51
CA HIS A 261 10.39 1.64 -16.07
C HIS A 261 10.50 0.15 -15.74
N MET A 262 9.91 -0.74 -16.55
CA MET A 262 10.04 -2.19 -16.39
C MET A 262 11.50 -2.64 -16.52
N THR A 263 12.22 -2.11 -17.51
CA THR A 263 13.64 -2.41 -17.71
C THR A 263 14.49 -1.92 -16.53
N GLU A 264 14.23 -0.71 -16.05
CA GLU A 264 14.93 -0.10 -14.91
C GLU A 264 14.79 -0.94 -13.63
N VAL A 265 13.58 -1.44 -13.35
CA VAL A 265 13.32 -2.23 -12.14
C VAL A 265 13.52 -3.75 -12.34
N GLY A 266 13.81 -4.16 -13.58
CA GLY A 266 14.11 -5.53 -13.99
C GLY A 266 12.90 -6.46 -14.05
N ILE A 267 11.73 -5.98 -14.45
CA ILE A 267 10.54 -6.79 -14.73
C ILE A 267 10.63 -7.31 -16.16
N ASP A 268 10.51 -8.62 -16.33
CA ASP A 268 10.48 -9.26 -17.64
C ASP A 268 9.03 -9.44 -18.11
N ALA A 269 8.68 -8.80 -19.22
CA ALA A 269 7.34 -8.83 -19.80
C ALA A 269 6.94 -10.20 -20.37
N THR A 270 7.93 -11.04 -20.71
CA THR A 270 7.68 -12.37 -21.29
C THR A 270 7.18 -13.38 -20.26
N ILE A 271 7.41 -13.13 -18.98
CA ILE A 271 7.02 -14.00 -17.87
C ILE A 271 5.85 -13.37 -17.14
N ASN A 272 4.67 -13.99 -17.24
CA ASN A 272 3.49 -13.56 -16.48
C ASN A 272 2.75 -14.74 -15.81
N ARG A 273 2.93 -14.89 -14.49
CA ARG A 273 2.39 -15.97 -13.65
C ARG A 273 1.14 -15.59 -12.86
N TRP A 274 0.38 -14.62 -13.37
CA TRP A 274 -0.84 -14.11 -12.74
C TRP A 274 -1.90 -15.21 -12.45
N HIS A 275 -1.96 -16.26 -13.28
CA HIS A 275 -2.97 -17.33 -13.23
C HIS A 275 -2.68 -18.44 -12.23
N GLU A 276 -1.54 -18.39 -11.52
CA GLU A 276 -1.12 -19.40 -10.55
C GLU A 276 -1.14 -18.87 -9.10
N PRO A 277 -2.21 -18.24 -8.59
CA PRO A 277 -2.18 -17.70 -7.23
C PRO A 277 -2.00 -18.81 -6.19
N LEU A 278 -1.08 -18.59 -5.25
CA LEU A 278 -0.84 -19.48 -4.12
C LEU A 278 -1.52 -18.94 -2.87
N ALA A 279 -2.58 -19.61 -2.43
CA ALA A 279 -3.21 -19.35 -1.14
C ALA A 279 -2.35 -19.93 0.01
N LEU A 280 -2.04 -19.10 1.01
CA LEU A 280 -1.29 -19.43 2.21
C LEU A 280 -2.14 -19.07 3.44
N GLY A 281 -2.68 -20.09 4.10
CA GLY A 281 -3.49 -19.93 5.30
C GLY A 281 -4.10 -21.27 5.68
N VAL A 282 -3.78 -21.74 6.89
CA VAL A 282 -4.45 -22.87 7.54
C VAL A 282 -5.67 -22.25 8.22
N ILE A 283 -6.86 -22.54 7.72
CA ILE A 283 -8.08 -22.30 8.49
C ILE A 283 -7.99 -23.27 9.65
N ASP A 284 -7.85 -22.75 10.88
CA ASP A 284 -7.97 -23.58 12.08
C ASP A 284 -9.41 -24.12 12.09
N PRO A 285 -9.62 -25.44 11.96
CA PRO A 285 -10.94 -26.04 12.02
C PRO A 285 -11.67 -25.77 13.35
N HIS A 286 -10.94 -25.29 14.37
CA HIS A 286 -11.45 -25.00 15.71
C HIS A 286 -11.78 -23.53 15.96
N ASP A 287 -11.56 -22.61 15.03
CA ASP A 287 -11.98 -21.21 15.19
C ASP A 287 -13.47 -21.06 14.80
N SER A 288 -14.33 -21.71 15.60
CA SER A 288 -15.79 -21.69 15.51
C SER A 288 -16.38 -20.41 16.12
N LEU A 289 -15.82 -19.24 15.81
CA LEU A 289 -16.49 -17.97 16.10
C LEU A 289 -17.48 -17.64 14.99
N SER A 290 -18.61 -18.35 15.05
CA SER A 290 -19.96 -17.83 14.81
C SER A 290 -20.16 -16.87 13.63
N HIS A 291 -20.38 -17.43 12.43
CA HIS A 291 -21.35 -16.87 11.51
C HIS A 291 -22.64 -17.72 11.55
N PRO A 292 -23.83 -17.13 11.80
CA PRO A 292 -25.09 -17.87 11.91
C PRO A 292 -25.69 -18.28 10.56
N ALA A 293 -24.97 -18.14 9.45
CA ALA A 293 -25.41 -18.59 8.14
C ALA A 293 -24.64 -19.86 7.76
N GLY A 294 -25.17 -21.01 8.19
CA GLY A 294 -24.58 -22.31 7.87
C GLY A 294 -24.57 -22.57 6.37
N VAL A 295 -23.38 -22.67 5.80
CA VAL A 295 -23.05 -23.56 4.67
C VAL A 295 -21.54 -23.80 4.60
N ALA A 296 -21.22 -25.09 4.68
CA ALA A 296 -20.05 -25.88 4.31
C ALA A 296 -18.78 -25.23 3.69
N ASP A 297 -17.64 -25.76 4.16
CA ASP A 297 -16.36 -25.95 3.46
C ASP A 297 -15.54 -24.70 3.10
N ALA A 298 -15.04 -23.99 4.11
CA ALA A 298 -13.97 -23.01 3.92
C ALA A 298 -12.63 -23.74 3.70
N GLN A 299 -12.37 -24.16 2.46
CA GLN A 299 -11.00 -24.14 1.94
C GLN A 299 -10.63 -22.67 1.74
N THR A 300 -9.37 -22.30 1.98
CA THR A 300 -8.87 -20.95 1.66
C THR A 300 -9.18 -20.68 0.18
N GLU A 301 -10.20 -19.85 -0.11
CA GLU A 301 -10.66 -19.61 -1.48
C GLU A 301 -9.50 -18.99 -2.28
N SER A 302 -8.93 -19.78 -3.19
CA SER A 302 -7.98 -19.26 -4.17
C SER A 302 -8.70 -18.24 -5.06
N ALA A 303 -8.05 -17.13 -5.42
CA ALA A 303 -8.66 -16.14 -6.30
C ALA A 303 -9.10 -16.78 -7.63
N ALA A 304 -10.31 -16.46 -8.06
CA ALA A 304 -10.86 -16.91 -9.33
C ALA A 304 -10.28 -16.12 -10.50
N CYS A 305 -10.14 -16.72 -11.67
CA CYS A 305 -9.80 -15.96 -12.87
C CYS A 305 -11.01 -15.10 -13.32
N LEU A 306 -10.75 -13.86 -13.72
CA LEU A 306 -11.77 -12.99 -14.33
C LEU A 306 -12.24 -13.62 -15.65
N ASP A 307 -13.55 -13.59 -15.89
CA ASP A 307 -14.13 -14.07 -17.14
C ASP A 307 -13.55 -13.31 -18.35
N PRO A 308 -13.03 -13.99 -19.39
CA PRO A 308 -12.54 -13.36 -20.61
C PRO A 308 -13.54 -12.41 -21.26
N ASP A 309 -14.86 -12.63 -21.15
CA ASP A 309 -15.87 -11.76 -21.74
C ASP A 309 -16.01 -10.42 -20.97
N GLN A 310 -15.61 -10.40 -19.69
CA GLN A 310 -15.59 -9.19 -18.85
C GLN A 310 -14.24 -8.44 -18.93
N PHE A 311 -13.22 -9.06 -19.54
CA PHE A 311 -11.90 -8.45 -19.67
C PHE A 311 -11.91 -7.30 -20.66
N THR A 312 -11.49 -6.12 -20.19
CA THR A 312 -11.38 -4.92 -21.03
C THR A 312 -10.03 -4.24 -20.80
N ASN A 313 -9.44 -3.65 -21.84
CA ASN A 313 -8.23 -2.86 -21.68
C ASN A 313 -8.55 -1.59 -20.88
N PHE A 314 -7.75 -1.33 -19.86
CA PHE A 314 -7.82 -0.10 -19.09
C PHE A 314 -6.98 0.98 -19.77
N LEU A 315 -7.60 2.13 -20.07
CA LEU A 315 -6.95 3.23 -20.76
C LEU A 315 -6.42 4.24 -19.73
N ILE A 316 -5.13 4.54 -19.81
CA ILE A 316 -4.51 5.62 -19.06
C ILE A 316 -4.45 6.82 -20.01
N PRO A 317 -5.06 7.97 -19.65
CA PRO A 317 -4.95 9.18 -20.43
C PRO A 317 -3.51 9.61 -20.70
N ASN A 318 -3.29 10.16 -21.90
CA ASN A 318 -2.05 10.84 -22.22
C ASN A 318 -2.07 12.24 -21.60
N TRP A 319 -1.82 12.35 -20.29
CA TRP A 319 -1.64 13.65 -19.64
C TRP A 319 -0.33 14.35 -20.03
N PHE A 320 0.58 13.65 -20.70
CA PHE A 320 1.94 14.13 -20.90
C PHE A 320 2.38 13.92 -22.35
N GLU A 321 2.26 14.96 -23.16
CA GLU A 321 2.91 15.07 -24.46
C GLU A 321 4.37 15.50 -24.28
N GLY A 322 5.28 14.56 -24.45
CA GLY A 322 6.69 14.84 -24.65
C GLY A 322 7.28 13.67 -25.41
N GLU A 323 7.86 13.91 -26.59
CA GLU A 323 8.41 12.85 -27.45
C GLU A 323 9.43 11.98 -26.71
N PRO A 324 9.16 10.69 -26.46
CA PRO A 324 10.19 9.73 -26.16
C PRO A 324 10.48 8.96 -27.45
N THR A 325 11.75 8.86 -27.81
CA THR A 325 12.22 8.04 -28.94
C THR A 325 11.86 6.54 -28.79
N LYS A 326 11.38 6.11 -27.61
CA LYS A 326 10.88 4.77 -27.28
C LYS A 326 9.62 4.82 -26.39
N SER A 327 8.50 5.26 -26.95
CA SER A 327 7.20 5.22 -26.26
C SER A 327 6.56 3.83 -26.41
N THR A 328 6.11 3.24 -25.30
CA THR A 328 5.34 2.00 -25.24
C THR A 328 4.03 2.18 -26.01
N ARG A 329 3.78 1.38 -27.04
CA ARG A 329 2.62 1.54 -27.95
C ARG A 329 1.48 0.56 -27.67
N ASN A 330 1.77 -0.50 -26.95
CA ASN A 330 0.85 -1.57 -26.64
C ASN A 330 1.18 -2.18 -25.28
N ASN A 331 0.29 -3.03 -24.78
CA ASN A 331 0.53 -3.78 -23.55
C ASN A 331 1.76 -4.71 -23.74
N PRO A 332 2.82 -4.56 -22.93
CA PRO A 332 4.04 -5.34 -23.09
C PRO A 332 3.85 -6.81 -22.66
N PHE A 333 2.85 -7.11 -21.84
CA PHE A 333 2.56 -8.48 -21.41
C PHE A 333 1.71 -9.21 -22.46
N PRO A 334 2.12 -10.40 -22.92
CA PRO A 334 1.32 -11.19 -23.86
C PRO A 334 0.03 -11.65 -23.20
N LEU A 335 -1.08 -11.47 -23.91
CA LEU A 335 -2.39 -11.93 -23.47
C LEU A 335 -2.57 -13.43 -23.79
N PRO A 336 -3.14 -14.23 -22.87
CA PRO A 336 -3.51 -15.61 -23.15
C PRO A 336 -4.63 -15.72 -24.21
N ASP A 337 -4.65 -16.81 -24.96
CA ASP A 337 -5.57 -17.04 -26.08
C ASP A 337 -7.06 -16.81 -25.75
N PRO A 338 -7.61 -17.22 -24.58
CA PRO A 338 -9.01 -16.97 -24.25
C PRO A 338 -9.34 -15.48 -24.16
N TYR A 339 -8.47 -14.70 -23.51
CA TYR A 339 -8.64 -13.26 -23.36
C TYR A 339 -8.44 -12.53 -24.69
N PHE A 340 -7.46 -12.96 -25.48
CA PHE A 340 -7.19 -12.40 -26.80
C PHE A 340 -8.37 -12.62 -27.76
N THR A 341 -8.91 -13.84 -27.80
CA THR A 341 -10.05 -14.19 -28.67
C THR A 341 -11.32 -13.44 -28.27
N SER A 342 -11.59 -13.35 -26.96
CA SER A 342 -12.70 -12.54 -26.45
C SER A 342 -12.56 -11.07 -26.84
N GLN A 343 -11.37 -10.50 -26.63
CA GLN A 343 -11.09 -9.11 -26.99
C GLN A 343 -11.27 -8.86 -28.50
N GLN A 344 -10.79 -9.75 -29.35
CA GLN A 344 -10.95 -9.64 -30.80
C GLN A 344 -12.43 -9.75 -31.21
N ARG A 345 -13.18 -10.67 -30.60
CA ARG A 345 -14.63 -10.80 -30.81
C ARG A 345 -15.35 -9.52 -30.41
N ASN A 346 -15.05 -8.95 -29.24
CA ASN A 346 -15.67 -7.72 -28.77
C ASN A 346 -15.34 -6.53 -29.68
N GLN A 347 -14.09 -6.41 -30.14
CA GLN A 347 -13.71 -5.37 -31.12
C GLN A 347 -14.45 -5.54 -32.45
N LYS A 348 -14.57 -6.77 -32.95
CA LYS A 348 -15.31 -7.06 -34.18
C LYS A 348 -16.79 -6.71 -34.02
N ASN A 349 -17.42 -7.14 -32.93
CA ASN A 349 -18.81 -6.83 -32.62
C ASN A 349 -19.05 -5.32 -32.53
N LEU A 350 -18.14 -4.58 -31.89
CA LEU A 350 -18.21 -3.11 -31.83
C LEU A 350 -18.10 -2.48 -33.23
N GLY A 351 -17.19 -2.98 -34.07
CA GLY A 351 -17.06 -2.52 -35.45
C GLY A 351 -18.32 -2.79 -36.29
N GLU A 352 -18.90 -3.98 -36.16
CA GLU A 352 -20.15 -4.36 -36.80
C GLU A 352 -21.32 -3.47 -36.34
N ILE A 353 -21.45 -3.23 -35.03
CA ILE A 353 -22.47 -2.31 -34.48
C ILE A 353 -22.28 -0.88 -35.00
N GLN A 354 -21.05 -0.37 -35.01
CA GLN A 354 -20.75 0.97 -35.53
C GLN A 354 -21.08 1.09 -37.03
N GLN A 355 -20.80 0.03 -37.81
CA GLN A 355 -21.14 -0.02 -39.23
C GLN A 355 -22.65 -0.05 -39.43
N ILE A 356 -23.39 -0.88 -38.68
CA ILE A 356 -24.85 -0.93 -38.71
C ILE A 356 -25.45 0.43 -38.38
N LEU A 357 -24.93 1.11 -37.34
CA LEU A 357 -25.39 2.45 -36.96
C LEU A 357 -25.11 3.50 -38.05
N ARG A 358 -24.01 3.37 -38.79
CA ARG A 358 -23.63 4.29 -39.87
C ARG A 358 -24.45 4.06 -41.15
N GLU A 359 -24.71 2.80 -41.48
CA GLU A 359 -25.42 2.38 -42.70
C GLU A 359 -26.93 2.35 -42.54
N ALA A 360 -27.44 2.41 -41.31
CA ALA A 360 -28.88 2.44 -41.04
C ALA A 360 -29.55 3.61 -41.79
N PRO A 361 -30.59 3.35 -42.62
CA PRO A 361 -31.33 4.37 -43.34
C PRO A 361 -32.26 5.12 -42.39
N LEU A 362 -31.67 5.92 -41.51
CA LEU A 362 -32.38 6.75 -40.54
C LEU A 362 -32.52 8.17 -41.09
N GLU A 363 -33.73 8.72 -40.97
CA GLU A 363 -33.97 10.15 -41.18
C GLU A 363 -33.16 10.99 -40.18
N GLU A 364 -32.78 12.20 -40.57
CA GLU A 364 -31.89 13.07 -39.78
C GLU A 364 -32.45 13.37 -38.37
N ASN A 365 -33.77 13.49 -38.24
CA ASN A 365 -34.43 13.66 -36.93
C ASN A 365 -34.26 12.42 -36.04
N ARG A 366 -34.43 11.22 -36.59
CA ARG A 366 -34.26 9.97 -35.83
C ARG A 366 -32.81 9.70 -35.46
N LYS A 367 -31.85 10.09 -36.31
CA LYS A 367 -30.41 10.07 -35.96
C LYS A 367 -30.12 10.95 -34.76
N ARG A 368 -30.73 12.14 -34.70
CA ARG A 368 -30.57 13.06 -33.56
C ARG A 368 -31.18 12.49 -32.28
N GLU A 369 -32.38 11.91 -32.36
CA GLU A 369 -33.03 11.24 -31.22
C GLU A 369 -32.20 10.07 -30.68
N LEU A 370 -31.68 9.22 -31.57
CA LEU A 370 -30.81 8.10 -31.19
C LEU A 370 -29.53 8.59 -30.51
N SER A 371 -28.90 9.62 -31.06
CA SER A 371 -27.70 10.23 -30.45
C SER A 371 -28.00 10.78 -29.06
N CYS A 372 -29.11 11.50 -28.88
CA CYS A 372 -29.54 12.00 -27.57
C CYS A 372 -29.79 10.86 -26.57
N ALA A 373 -30.46 9.79 -26.99
CA ALA A 373 -30.70 8.62 -26.14
C ALA A 373 -29.38 7.95 -25.72
N LEU A 374 -28.47 7.72 -26.67
CA LEU A 374 -27.14 7.17 -26.41
C LEU A 374 -26.37 8.02 -25.41
N HIS A 375 -26.40 9.35 -25.56
CA HIS A 375 -25.75 10.27 -24.62
C HIS A 375 -26.32 10.16 -23.19
N VAL A 376 -27.65 10.04 -23.05
CA VAL A 376 -28.28 9.87 -21.74
C VAL A 376 -27.89 8.53 -21.10
N TYR A 377 -28.02 7.43 -21.84
CA TYR A 377 -27.63 6.11 -21.32
C TYR A 377 -26.14 6.02 -20.99
N PHE A 378 -25.28 6.63 -21.81
CA PHE A 378 -23.85 6.70 -21.55
C PHE A 378 -23.55 7.51 -20.27
N LYS A 379 -24.23 8.64 -20.08
CA LYS A 379 -24.11 9.45 -18.87
C LYS A 379 -24.54 8.65 -17.63
N ASP A 380 -25.71 8.02 -17.67
CA ASP A 380 -26.22 7.22 -16.54
C ASP A 380 -25.28 6.06 -16.20
N TRP A 381 -24.74 5.40 -17.24
CA TRP A 381 -23.71 4.38 -17.07
C TRP A 381 -22.44 4.92 -16.40
N LEU A 382 -21.94 6.10 -16.80
CA LEU A 382 -20.74 6.72 -16.19
C LEU A 382 -20.92 7.00 -14.69
N TYR A 383 -22.11 7.42 -14.27
CA TYR A 383 -22.40 7.66 -12.85
C TYR A 383 -22.59 6.36 -12.07
N ALA A 384 -23.34 5.40 -12.64
CA ALA A 384 -23.61 4.13 -11.99
C ALA A 384 -22.34 3.28 -11.79
N SER A 385 -21.39 3.35 -12.73
CA SER A 385 -20.11 2.64 -12.64
C SER A 385 -19.03 3.40 -11.89
N GLY A 386 -19.23 4.68 -11.56
CA GLY A 386 -18.21 5.54 -10.98
C GLY A 386 -17.11 6.00 -11.96
N ASN A 387 -17.18 5.60 -13.24
CA ASN A 387 -16.20 5.96 -14.28
C ASN A 387 -16.14 7.47 -14.56
N ILE A 388 -17.18 8.22 -14.21
CA ILE A 388 -17.20 9.70 -14.28
C ILE A 388 -15.96 10.33 -13.62
N ARG A 389 -15.38 9.68 -12.61
CA ARG A 389 -14.19 10.17 -11.88
C ARG A 389 -12.94 10.19 -12.74
N GLN A 390 -12.82 9.27 -13.71
CA GLN A 390 -11.70 9.28 -14.67
C GLN A 390 -11.76 10.51 -15.57
N LEU A 391 -12.95 11.07 -15.81
CA LEU A 391 -13.12 12.30 -16.58
C LEU A 391 -12.71 13.54 -15.77
N TYR A 392 -12.85 13.53 -14.44
CA TYR A 392 -12.34 14.63 -13.61
C TYR A 392 -10.83 14.79 -13.72
N CYS A 393 -10.09 13.70 -13.93
CA CYS A 393 -8.65 13.76 -14.20
C CYS A 393 -8.29 14.46 -15.52
N LEU A 394 -9.20 14.42 -16.50
CA LEU A 394 -8.98 14.97 -17.84
C LEU A 394 -9.36 16.45 -17.93
N LEU A 395 -10.22 16.92 -17.03
CA LEU A 395 -10.75 18.29 -16.98
C LEU A 395 -9.97 19.19 -16.01
N GLY A 396 -8.92 18.67 -15.38
CA GLY A 396 -8.16 19.34 -14.32
C GLY A 396 -6.98 20.21 -14.79
N ASP A 397 -6.81 20.40 -16.10
CA ASP A 397 -5.84 21.35 -16.69
C ASP A 397 -6.53 22.58 -17.29
#